data_AF-A0A133UWF1-F1
#
_entry.id   AF-A0A133UWF1-F1
#
_cell.length_a   1.000
_cell.length_b   1.000
_cell.length_c   1.000
_cell.angle_alpha   90.00
_cell.angle_beta   90.00
_cell.angle_gamma   90.00
#
_symmetry.space_group_name_H-M   'P 1'
#
loop_
_entity.id
_entity.type
_entity.pdbx_description
1 polymer ?
#
loop_
_entity_poly.entity_id
_entity_poly.type
_entity_poly.pdbx_seq_one_letter_code
_entity_poly.pdbx_strand_id
1 'polypeptide(L)'
;KEHVEVLTELEDEVACDIFKVTKKVEKLLKESLDADAFTIGINDGRAAGQEIPHLHINVLPRFEGDGGKPIHSVIENPPREKISKTAEKIRKTSNKS
;
A
#
# COMPACT_ATOMS: atom_id res chain seq x y z
N LYS A 1 13.75 -16.02 -0.78
CA LYS A 1 12.63 -15.09 -0.49
C LYS A 1 11.83 -15.73 0.61
N GLU A 2 11.63 -15.03 1.72
CA GLU A 2 10.72 -15.48 2.77
C GLU A 2 9.28 -15.36 2.27
N HIS A 3 8.44 -16.35 2.60
CA HIS A 3 7.03 -16.34 2.25
C HIS A 3 6.29 -15.67 3.39
N VAL A 4 5.90 -14.41 3.18
CA VAL A 4 5.16 -13.61 4.15
C VAL A 4 3.88 -13.16 3.47
N GLU A 5 2.74 -13.39 4.11
CA GLU A 5 1.43 -13.15 3.47
C GLU A 5 1.01 -11.70 3.63
N VAL A 6 1.21 -11.13 4.82
CA VAL A 6 0.73 -9.80 5.19
C VAL A 6 1.82 -8.92 5.79
N LEU A 7 1.63 -7.60 5.72
CA LEU A 7 2.64 -6.62 6.13
C LEU A 7 3.06 -6.75 7.59
N THR A 8 2.13 -7.10 8.48
CA THR A 8 2.37 -7.20 9.93
C THR A 8 3.23 -8.39 10.35
N GLU A 9 3.51 -9.31 9.43
CA GLU A 9 4.39 -10.46 9.66
C GLU A 9 5.85 -10.16 9.31
N LEU A 10 6.14 -8.99 8.75
CA LEU A 10 7.51 -8.57 8.49
C LEU A 10 8.18 -8.03 9.75
N GLU A 11 9.42 -8.44 9.95
CA GLU A 11 10.35 -7.72 10.82
C GLU A 11 10.63 -6.31 10.25
N ASP A 12 10.82 -5.34 11.13
CA ASP A 12 10.97 -3.92 10.76
C ASP A 12 12.16 -3.68 9.80
N GLU A 13 13.26 -4.42 9.98
CA GLU A 13 14.43 -4.36 9.09
C GLU A 13 14.06 -4.80 7.67
N VAL A 14 13.29 -5.88 7.54
CA VAL A 14 12.86 -6.42 6.24
C VAL A 14 11.88 -5.46 5.57
N ALA A 15 10.94 -4.90 6.33
CA ALA A 15 10.03 -3.87 5.83
C ALA A 15 10.81 -2.65 5.29
N CYS A 16 11.81 -2.18 6.03
CA CYS A 16 12.68 -1.09 5.59
C CYS A 16 13.41 -1.42 4.29
N ASP A 17 13.98 -2.61 4.18
CA ASP A 17 14.73 -3.03 3.00
C ASP A 17 13.83 -3.18 1.76
N ILE A 18 12.62 -3.70 1.92
CA ILE A 18 11.64 -3.77 0.84
C ILE A 18 11.29 -2.36 0.33
N PHE A 19 11.05 -1.39 1.21
CA PHE A 19 10.78 -0.01 0.78
C PHE A 19 11.98 0.66 0.09
N LYS A 20 13.22 0.34 0.49
CA LYS A 20 14.43 0.80 -0.24
C LYS A 20 14.44 0.24 -1.66
N VAL A 21 14.09 -1.03 -1.84
CA VAL A 21 13.97 -1.67 -3.16
C VAL A 21 12.86 -1.01 -3.98
N THR A 22 11.68 -0.76 -3.40
CA THR A 22 10.57 -0.06 -4.06
C THR A 22 11.01 1.31 -4.60
N LYS A 23 11.71 2.11 -3.81
CA LYS A 23 12.26 3.41 -4.25
C LYS A 23 13.22 3.26 -5.43
N LYS A 24 14.06 2.23 -5.43
CA LYS A 24 14.98 1.93 -6.53
C LYS A 24 14.23 1.55 -7.80
N VAL A 25 13.19 0.71 -7.68
CA VAL A 25 12.35 0.30 -8.81
C VAL A 25 11.59 1.48 -9.39
N GLU A 26 10.96 2.31 -8.55
CA GLU A 26 10.27 3.54 -8.97
C GLU A 26 11.20 4.46 -9.77
N LYS A 27 12.42 4.69 -9.26
CA LYS A 27 13.42 5.51 -9.97
C LYS A 27 13.75 4.96 -11.36
N LEU A 28 14.01 3.65 -11.44
CA LEU A 28 14.31 2.99 -12.72
C LEU A 28 13.13 3.08 -13.68
N LEU A 29 11.91 2.86 -13.21
CA LEU A 29 10.70 2.99 -14.03
C LEU A 29 10.50 4.43 -14.50
N LYS A 30 10.75 5.41 -13.64
CA LYS A 30 10.61 6.83 -13.99
C LYS A 30 11.57 7.21 -15.11
N GLU A 31 12.83 6.81 -15.00
CA GLU A 31 13.87 7.07 -16.01
C GLU A 31 13.64 6.28 -17.31
N SER A 32 13.02 5.10 -17.24
CA SER A 32 12.85 4.23 -18.41
C SER A 32 11.55 4.50 -19.19
N LEU A 33 10.52 5.02 -18.53
CA LEU A 33 9.18 5.16 -19.09
C LEU A 33 8.71 6.62 -19.19
N ASP A 34 9.53 7.58 -18.77
CA ASP A 34 9.17 9.01 -18.68
C ASP A 34 7.84 9.23 -17.95
N ALA A 35 7.60 8.43 -16.90
CA ALA A 35 6.36 8.51 -16.14
C ALA A 35 6.26 9.82 -15.33
N ASP A 36 5.11 10.48 -15.42
CA ASP A 36 4.84 11.75 -14.73
C ASP A 36 4.79 11.54 -13.21
N ALA A 37 4.12 10.47 -12.78
CA ALA A 37 3.90 10.13 -11.37
C ALA A 37 3.80 8.61 -11.15
N PHE A 38 3.53 8.20 -9.91
CA PHE A 38 3.36 6.79 -9.53
C PHE A 38 2.22 6.61 -8.52
N THR A 39 1.52 5.47 -8.61
CA THR A 39 0.70 4.92 -7.53
C THR A 39 1.46 3.76 -6.90
N ILE A 40 1.78 3.85 -5.61
CA ILE A 40 2.41 2.78 -4.83
C ILE A 40 1.38 2.20 -3.86
N GLY A 41 1.17 0.88 -3.86
CA GLY A 41 0.13 0.26 -3.03
C GLY A 41 0.37 -1.21 -2.71
N ILE A 42 -0.24 -1.67 -1.62
CA ILE A 42 -0.22 -3.06 -1.14
C ILE A 42 -1.67 -3.48 -0.92
N ASN A 43 -2.06 -4.63 -1.48
CA ASN A 43 -3.30 -5.30 -1.10
C ASN A 43 -2.96 -6.27 0.03
N ASP A 44 -3.26 -5.88 1.26
CA ASP A 44 -2.90 -6.62 2.47
C ASP A 44 -4.09 -7.47 2.96
N GLY A 45 -4.04 -8.78 2.70
CA GLY A 45 -5.11 -9.72 3.00
C GLY A 45 -6.16 -9.85 1.89
N ARG A 46 -6.84 -11.02 1.86
CA ARG A 46 -7.82 -11.36 0.82
C ARG A 46 -8.94 -10.33 0.65
N ALA A 47 -9.41 -9.73 1.74
CA ALA A 47 -10.47 -8.72 1.70
C ALA A 47 -10.03 -7.39 1.06
N ALA A 48 -8.72 -7.12 1.00
CA ALA A 48 -8.14 -5.98 0.31
C ALA A 48 -7.87 -6.25 -1.18
N GLY A 49 -8.30 -7.40 -1.70
CA GLY A 49 -8.04 -7.80 -3.10
C GLY A 49 -6.68 -8.48 -3.31
N GLN A 50 -6.11 -9.08 -2.26
CA GLN A 50 -4.93 -9.93 -2.40
C GLN A 50 -5.33 -11.29 -2.98
N GLU A 51 -4.91 -11.57 -4.22
CA GLU A 51 -5.23 -12.83 -4.91
C GLU A 51 -4.25 -13.96 -4.57
N ILE A 52 -2.98 -13.61 -4.36
CA ILE A 52 -1.90 -14.53 -4.02
C ILE A 52 -1.47 -14.22 -2.58
N PRO A 53 -1.40 -15.21 -1.67
CA PRO A 53 -1.02 -15.00 -0.27
C PRO A 53 0.49 -14.78 -0.13
N HIS A 54 1.00 -13.75 -0.79
CA HIS A 54 2.36 -13.30 -0.72
C HIS A 54 2.36 -11.78 -0.82
N LEU A 55 3.06 -11.13 0.10
CA LEU A 55 3.18 -9.68 0.12
C LEU A 55 3.86 -9.20 -1.16
N HIS A 56 3.23 -8.25 -1.83
CA HIS A 56 3.79 -7.58 -3.00
C HIS A 56 3.47 -6.09 -2.95
N ILE A 57 4.44 -5.28 -3.34
CA ILE A 57 4.25 -3.84 -3.50
C ILE A 57 4.03 -3.56 -4.97
N ASN A 58 2.87 -3.01 -5.29
CA ASN A 58 2.55 -2.53 -6.63
C ASN A 58 3.19 -1.17 -6.84
N VAL A 59 4.02 -1.05 -7.89
CA VAL A 59 4.65 0.20 -8.34
C VAL A 59 4.10 0.51 -9.71
N LEU A 60 3.10 1.40 -9.77
CA LEU A 60 2.32 1.65 -10.99
C LEU A 60 2.70 3.03 -11.55
N PRO A 61 3.41 3.09 -12.70
CA PRO A 61 3.65 4.35 -13.40
C PRO A 61 2.32 5.03 -13.79
N ARG A 62 2.29 6.36 -13.71
CA ARG A 62 1.12 7.20 -14.01
C ARG A 62 1.50 8.26 -15.03
N PHE A 63 0.57 8.55 -15.92
CA PHE A 63 0.72 9.54 -16.99
C PHE A 63 -0.43 10.53 -16.96
N GLU A 64 -0.17 11.76 -17.37
CA GLU A 64 -1.24 12.75 -17.54
C GLU A 64 -2.29 12.21 -18.52
N GLY A 65 -3.57 12.20 -18.10
CA GLY A 65 -4.67 11.71 -18.91
C GLY A 65 -4.83 10.18 -18.96
N ASP A 66 -4.10 9.40 -18.15
CA ASP A 66 -4.19 7.92 -18.14
C ASP A 66 -5.52 7.34 -17.62
N GLY A 67 -6.44 8.20 -17.16
CA GLY A 67 -7.75 7.80 -16.64
C GLY A 67 -7.72 7.13 -15.27
N GLY A 68 -6.55 7.00 -14.64
CA GLY A 68 -6.41 6.39 -13.33
C GLY A 68 -6.94 7.29 -12.21
N LYS A 69 -7.63 6.66 -11.25
CA LYS A 69 -8.24 7.35 -10.10
C LYS A 69 -7.29 7.41 -8.90
N PRO A 70 -7.56 8.28 -7.90
CA PRO A 70 -6.87 8.23 -6.63
C PRO A 70 -6.97 6.86 -5.97
N ILE A 71 -5.93 6.43 -5.25
CA ILE A 71 -5.86 5.09 -4.64
C ILE A 71 -7.03 4.78 -3.71
N HIS A 72 -7.62 5.78 -3.04
CA HIS A 72 -8.78 5.59 -2.16
C HIS A 72 -10.08 5.21 -2.92
N SER A 73 -10.11 5.34 -4.25
CA SER A 73 -11.26 4.94 -5.08
C SER A 73 -11.40 3.43 -5.25
N VAL A 74 -10.47 2.63 -4.72
CA VAL A 74 -10.59 1.17 -4.68
C VAL A 74 -11.66 0.67 -3.68
N ILE A 75 -12.15 1.56 -2.80
CA ILE A 75 -13.17 1.25 -1.79
C ILE A 75 -14.50 1.87 -2.21
N GLU A 76 -15.49 1.03 -2.53
CA GLU A 76 -16.81 1.51 -2.97
C GLU A 76 -17.75 1.91 -1.82
N ASN A 77 -17.55 1.36 -0.62
CA ASN A 77 -18.39 1.63 0.55
C ASN A 77 -17.53 2.18 1.70
N PRO A 78 -17.13 3.46 1.65
CA PRO A 78 -16.30 4.05 2.68
C PRO A 78 -17.04 4.11 4.03
N PRO A 79 -16.31 4.07 5.16
CA PRO A 79 -16.91 4.14 6.48
C PRO A 79 -17.77 5.41 6.64
N ARG A 80 -19.01 5.25 7.13
CA ARG A 80 -19.92 6.36 7.44
C ARG A 80 -19.67 6.99 8.81
N GLU A 81 -18.75 6.41 9.58
CA GLU A 81 -18.40 6.88 10.92
C GLU A 81 -17.57 8.16 10.86
N LYS A 82 -17.80 9.10 11.78
CA LYS A 82 -16.98 10.30 11.90
C LYS A 82 -15.53 9.93 12.24
N ILE A 83 -14.57 10.56 11.58
CA ILE A 83 -13.13 10.36 11.78
C ILE A 83 -12.74 10.44 13.27
N SER A 84 -13.36 11.34 14.04
CA SER A 84 -13.10 11.46 15.49
C SER A 84 -13.41 10.18 16.27
N LYS A 85 -14.52 9.52 15.97
CA LYS A 85 -14.91 8.24 16.62
C LYS A 85 -13.96 7.11 16.20
N THR A 86 -13.56 7.07 14.94
CA THR A 86 -12.56 6.10 14.47
C THR A 86 -11.23 6.30 15.17
N ALA A 87 -10.77 7.54 15.32
CA ALA A 87 -9.54 7.87 16.05
C ALA A 87 -9.58 7.46 17.53
N GLU A 88 -10.71 7.65 18.21
CA GLU A 88 -10.89 7.20 19.60
C GLU A 88 -10.76 5.68 19.75
N LYS A 89 -11.33 4.91 18.81
CA LYS A 89 -11.20 3.44 18.81
C LYS A 89 -9.75 3.00 18.66
N ILE A 90 -9.01 3.62 17.72
CA ILE A 90 -7.59 3.31 17.48
C ILE A 90 -6.76 3.57 18.74
N ARG A 91 -6.93 4.74 19.37
CA ARG A 91 -6.18 5.10 20.60
C ARG A 91 -6.45 4.13 21.75
N LYS A 92 -7.70 3.70 21.92
CA LYS A 92 -8.06 2.71 22.96
C LYS A 92 -7.39 1.36 22.75
N THR A 93 -7.19 0.94 21.49
CA THR A 93 -6.49 -0.31 21.17
C THR A 93 -4.99 -0.17 21.39
N SER A 94 -4.38 0.95 20.97
CA SER A 94 -2.95 1.20 21.14
C SER A 94 -2.51 1.27 22.60
N ASN A 95 -3.38 1.76 23.51
CA ASN A 95 -3.07 1.81 24.95
C ASN A 95 -3.25 0.47 25.68
N LYS A 96 -3.70 -0.59 24.98
CA LYS A 96 -3.92 -1.94 25.55
C LYS A 96 -2.84 -2.95 25.14
N SER A 97 -2.06 -2.63 24.11
CA SER A 97 -0.91 -3.43 23.65
C SER A 97 0.36 -2.89 24.30
#